data_AF-A0A927Z2C2-F1
#
_entry.id   AF-A0A927Z2C2-F1
#
_cell.length_a   1.000
_cell.length_b   1.000
_cell.length_c   1.000
_cell.angle_alpha   90.00
_cell.angle_beta   90.00
_cell.angle_gamma   90.00
#
_symmetry.space_group_name_H-M   'P 1'
#
loop_
_entity.id
_entity.type
_entity.pdbx_description
1 polymer ?
#
loop_
_entity_poly.entity_id
_entity_poly.type
_entity_poly.pdbx_seq_one_letter_code
_entity_poly.pdbx_strand_id
1 'polypeptide(L)'
;MTEYKKSYLGFVIWIVAYCVCCFSVCFIGINDVQIIIAIVDNFTTISLFLLTAIIYKTEAIYWYNGTEFEEAREAGSERRKRFAAAHMYRFGLFAAAFLVYSIISVFVGIPFGVDITIASVGIIAVAISTVNIKL
;
A
#
# COMPACT_ATOMS: atom_id res chain seq x y z
N MET A 1 -2.67 28.20 10.85
CA MET A 1 -2.91 26.87 10.23
C MET A 1 -2.53 26.99 8.77
N THR A 2 -1.63 26.15 8.28
CA THR A 2 -1.33 26.06 6.85
C THR A 2 -2.61 25.65 6.12
N GLU A 3 -2.94 26.38 5.05
CA GLU A 3 -4.12 26.15 4.23
C GLU A 3 -4.11 24.71 3.66
N TYR A 4 -5.23 24.00 3.79
CA TYR A 4 -5.37 22.65 3.23
C TYR A 4 -5.42 22.76 1.70
N LYS A 5 -4.29 22.48 1.04
CA LYS A 5 -4.10 22.67 -0.40
C LYS A 5 -4.14 21.34 -1.15
N LYS A 6 -4.87 21.31 -2.27
CA LYS A 6 -4.88 20.17 -3.20
C LYS A 6 -3.52 20.03 -3.88
N SER A 7 -2.89 18.88 -3.76
CA SER A 7 -1.63 18.55 -4.43
C SER A 7 -1.51 17.03 -4.62
N TYR A 8 -1.17 16.63 -5.85
CA TYR A 8 -0.85 15.23 -6.17
C TYR A 8 0.65 15.00 -6.33
N LEU A 9 1.49 16.03 -6.11
CA LEU A 9 2.94 15.91 -6.29
C LEU A 9 3.52 14.79 -5.42
N GLY A 10 3.09 14.69 -4.16
CA GLY A 10 3.53 13.61 -3.27
C GLY A 10 3.10 12.22 -3.75
N PHE A 11 1.90 12.09 -4.32
CA PHE A 11 1.42 10.83 -4.88
C PHE A 11 2.22 10.43 -6.13
N VAL A 12 2.50 11.38 -7.02
CA VAL A 12 3.34 11.16 -8.21
C VAL A 12 4.75 10.74 -7.80
N ILE A 13 5.35 11.41 -6.82
CA ILE A 13 6.68 11.03 -6.29
C ILE A 13 6.64 9.60 -5.75
N TRP A 14 5.59 9.23 -5.02
CA TRP A 14 5.44 7.87 -4.51
C TRP A 14 5.34 6.83 -5.64
N ILE A 15 4.55 7.09 -6.69
CA ILE A 15 4.44 6.19 -7.86
C ILE A 15 5.81 6.02 -8.53
N VAL A 16 6.51 7.11 -8.79
CA VAL A 16 7.84 7.08 -9.43
C VAL A 16 8.82 6.29 -8.56
N ALA A 17 8.86 6.56 -7.26
CA ALA A 17 9.73 5.84 -6.33
C ALA A 17 9.42 4.33 -6.29
N TYR A 18 8.14 3.96 -6.23
CA TYR A 18 7.70 2.57 -6.29
C TYR A 18 8.18 1.88 -7.58
N CYS A 19 7.98 2.51 -8.75
CA CYS A 19 8.44 1.97 -10.03
C CYS A 19 9.96 1.79 -10.08
N VAL A 20 10.73 2.79 -9.62
CA VAL A 20 12.19 2.73 -9.58
C VAL A 20 12.66 1.59 -8.66
N CYS A 21 12.06 1.44 -7.49
CA CYS A 21 12.40 0.36 -6.56
C CYS A 21 12.08 -1.02 -7.15
N CYS A 22 10.90 -1.23 -7.75
CA CYS A 22 10.58 -2.49 -8.42
C CYS A 22 11.57 -2.80 -9.55
N PHE A 23 11.93 -1.81 -10.36
CA PHE A 23 12.91 -1.98 -11.43
C PHE A 23 14.32 -2.27 -10.89
N SER A 24 14.68 -1.69 -9.73
CA SER A 24 15.99 -1.91 -9.12
C SER A 24 16.25 -3.37 -8.74
N VAL A 25 15.19 -4.17 -8.53
CA VAL A 25 15.29 -5.61 -8.25
C VAL A 25 15.98 -6.37 -9.38
N CYS A 26 15.84 -5.93 -10.64
CA CYS A 26 16.52 -6.53 -11.78
C CYS A 26 18.05 -6.45 -11.72
N PHE A 27 18.60 -5.59 -10.85
CA PHE A 27 20.05 -5.40 -10.68
C PHE A 27 20.57 -6.03 -9.38
N ILE A 28 19.69 -6.63 -8.58
CA ILE A 28 20.09 -7.38 -7.40
C ILE A 28 20.58 -8.73 -7.91
N GLY A 29 21.87 -9.05 -7.72
CA GLY A 29 22.53 -10.27 -8.22
C GLY A 29 22.06 -11.58 -7.56
N ILE A 30 20.78 -11.67 -7.18
CA ILE A 30 20.11 -12.89 -6.70
C ILE A 30 19.68 -13.69 -7.93
N ASN A 31 20.04 -14.97 -7.97
CA ASN A 31 19.67 -15.86 -9.08
C ASN A 31 18.42 -16.71 -8.78
N ASP A 32 17.90 -16.63 -7.55
CA ASP A 32 16.73 -17.38 -7.13
C ASP A 32 15.44 -16.58 -7.41
N VAL A 33 14.65 -17.06 -8.36
CA VAL A 33 13.36 -16.47 -8.73
C VAL A 33 12.38 -16.45 -7.56
N GLN A 34 12.36 -17.48 -6.71
CA GLN A 34 11.46 -17.53 -5.55
C GLN A 34 11.76 -16.40 -4.58
N ILE A 35 13.06 -16.13 -4.34
CA ILE A 35 13.50 -15.03 -3.47
C ILE A 35 13.19 -13.67 -4.11
N ILE A 36 13.42 -13.51 -5.42
CA ILE A 36 13.10 -12.27 -6.13
C ILE A 36 11.61 -11.94 -6.01
N ILE A 37 10.74 -12.92 -6.28
CA ILE A 37 9.28 -12.73 -6.18
C ILE A 37 8.86 -12.41 -4.75
N ALA A 38 9.39 -13.12 -3.76
CA ALA A 38 9.12 -12.82 -2.36
C ALA A 38 9.51 -11.37 -2.00
N ILE A 39 10.66 -10.87 -2.47
CA ILE A 39 11.08 -9.48 -2.26
C ILE A 39 10.10 -8.51 -2.91
N VAL A 40 9.72 -8.74 -4.17
CA VAL A 40 8.83 -7.85 -4.94
C VAL A 40 7.44 -7.80 -4.33
N ASP A 41 6.86 -8.95 -3.97
CA ASP A 41 5.51 -9.01 -3.40
C ASP A 41 5.46 -8.35 -2.01
N ASN A 42 6.46 -8.62 -1.15
CA ASN A 42 6.55 -7.94 0.14
C ASN A 42 6.80 -6.44 -0.01
N PHE A 43 7.69 -6.04 -0.92
CA PHE A 43 7.89 -4.63 -1.21
C PHE A 43 6.59 -3.95 -1.66
N THR A 44 5.80 -4.62 -2.51
CA THR A 44 4.51 -4.08 -2.99
C THR A 44 3.51 -3.91 -1.85
N THR A 45 3.30 -4.94 -1.04
CA THR A 45 2.34 -4.88 0.08
C THR A 45 2.75 -3.86 1.15
N ILE A 46 4.03 -3.78 1.48
CA ILE A 46 4.58 -2.79 2.41
C ILE A 46 4.47 -1.39 1.82
N SER A 47 4.74 -1.20 0.52
CA SER A 47 4.63 0.10 -0.14
C SER A 47 3.21 0.64 -0.10
N LEU A 48 2.19 -0.21 -0.29
CA LEU A 48 0.78 0.18 -0.15
C LEU A 48 0.45 0.60 1.29
N PHE A 49 0.93 -0.14 2.30
CA PHE A 49 0.83 0.30 3.69
C PHE A 49 1.50 1.67 3.90
N LEU A 50 2.72 1.87 3.39
CA LEU A 50 3.42 3.16 3.51
C LEU A 50 2.67 4.30 2.81
N LEU A 51 2.05 4.05 1.65
CA LEU A 51 1.20 5.04 0.98
C LEU A 51 0.04 5.47 1.89
N THR A 52 -0.66 4.51 2.50
CA THR A 52 -1.76 4.83 3.43
C THR A 52 -1.27 5.56 4.69
N ALA A 53 -0.05 5.27 5.15
CA ALA A 53 0.58 5.99 6.26
C ALA A 53 0.98 7.42 5.88
N ILE A 54 1.47 7.65 4.66
CA ILE A 54 1.69 8.99 4.11
C ILE A 54 0.38 9.76 4.09
N ILE A 55 -0.70 9.16 3.57
CA ILE A 55 -2.04 9.79 3.54
C ILE A 55 -2.54 10.10 4.95
N TYR A 56 -2.31 9.22 5.94
CA TYR A 56 -2.64 9.50 7.33
C TYR A 56 -1.88 10.70 7.90
N LYS A 57 -0.59 10.82 7.60
CA LYS A 57 0.25 11.91 8.10
C LYS A 57 -0.02 13.24 7.41
N THR A 58 -0.27 13.23 6.11
CA THR A 58 -0.52 14.43 5.30
C THR A 58 -2.00 14.81 5.24
N GLU A 59 -2.87 13.91 5.70
CA GLU A 59 -4.32 14.01 5.58
C GLU A 59 -4.81 14.16 4.14
N ALA A 60 -4.01 13.72 3.15
CA ALA A 60 -4.31 13.79 1.73
C ALA A 60 -5.33 12.72 1.30
N ILE A 61 -6.44 12.61 2.02
CA ILE A 61 -7.45 11.55 1.85
C ILE A 61 -8.17 11.62 0.50
N TYR A 62 -8.15 12.78 -0.16
CA TYR A 62 -8.64 12.96 -1.54
C TYR A 62 -7.78 12.23 -2.59
N TRP A 63 -6.69 11.57 -2.18
CA TRP A 63 -5.97 10.62 -3.03
C TRP A 63 -6.69 9.26 -3.11
N TYR A 64 -7.58 8.93 -2.17
CA TYR A 64 -8.43 7.76 -2.27
C TYR A 64 -9.54 8.01 -3.28
N ASN A 65 -9.84 6.98 -4.09
CA ASN A 65 -10.94 7.05 -5.03
C ASN A 65 -12.27 7.20 -4.28
N GLY A 66 -13.15 8.08 -4.76
CA GLY A 66 -14.45 8.36 -4.15
C GLY A 66 -14.43 9.35 -2.98
N THR A 67 -13.29 9.99 -2.68
CA THR A 67 -13.23 11.12 -1.72
C THR A 67 -12.96 12.42 -2.46
N GLU A 68 -13.93 13.32 -2.50
CA GLU A 68 -13.76 14.63 -3.15
C GLU A 68 -12.88 15.56 -2.29
N PHE A 69 -12.12 16.43 -2.96
CA PHE A 69 -11.24 17.36 -2.24
C PHE A 69 -12.02 18.33 -1.34
N GLU A 70 -13.18 18.80 -1.81
CA GLU A 70 -14.03 19.70 -1.04
C GLU A 70 -14.59 19.03 0.21
N GLU A 71 -15.05 17.79 0.08
CA GLU A 71 -15.51 16.98 1.21
C GLU A 71 -14.38 16.75 2.23
N ALA A 72 -13.18 16.43 1.75
CA ALA A 72 -11.99 16.30 2.60
C ALA A 72 -11.61 17.62 3.29
N ARG A 73 -11.74 18.75 2.61
CA ARG A 73 -11.44 20.09 3.14
C ARG A 73 -12.43 20.48 4.24
N GLU A 74 -13.70 20.21 4.03
CA GLU A 74 -14.78 20.45 5.00
C GLU A 74 -14.72 19.50 6.20
N ALA A 75 -14.20 18.29 6.01
CA ALA A 75 -13.94 17.38 7.12
C ALA A 75 -12.87 17.93 8.07
N GLY A 76 -13.09 17.82 9.38
CA GLY A 76 -12.06 18.14 10.37
C GLY A 76 -10.87 17.17 10.31
N SER A 77 -9.69 17.61 10.78
CA SER A 77 -8.46 16.79 10.81
C SER A 77 -8.65 15.43 11.50
N GLU A 78 -9.36 15.41 12.63
CA GLU A 78 -9.69 14.17 13.35
C GLU A 78 -10.45 13.16 12.47
N ARG A 79 -11.44 13.65 11.72
CA ARG A 79 -12.27 12.82 10.84
C ARG A 79 -11.45 12.26 9.67
N ARG A 80 -10.62 13.11 9.04
CA ARG A 80 -9.67 12.68 8.00
C ARG A 80 -8.66 11.64 8.49
N LYS A 81 -8.08 11.85 9.67
CA LYS A 81 -7.12 10.92 10.27
C LYS A 81 -7.76 9.59 10.62
N ARG A 82 -8.98 9.60 11.18
CA ARG A 82 -9.71 8.37 11.46
C ARG A 82 -10.01 7.58 10.20
N PHE A 83 -10.43 8.27 9.13
CA PHE A 83 -10.65 7.67 7.81
C PHE A 83 -9.37 7.04 7.25
N ALA A 84 -8.27 7.80 7.21
CA ALA A 84 -6.98 7.30 6.72
C ALA A 84 -6.39 6.18 7.58
N ALA A 85 -6.56 6.24 8.91
CA ALA A 85 -6.11 5.20 9.83
C ALA A 85 -6.83 3.87 9.60
N ALA A 86 -8.12 3.90 9.25
CA ALA A 86 -8.87 2.69 8.94
C ALA A 86 -8.34 1.98 7.69
N HIS A 87 -7.93 2.73 6.66
CA HIS A 87 -7.25 2.19 5.48
C HIS A 87 -5.87 1.63 5.85
N MET A 88 -5.08 2.45 6.56
CA MET A 88 -3.73 2.08 7.00
C MET A 88 -3.71 0.80 7.84
N TYR A 89 -4.66 0.63 8.74
CA TYR A 89 -4.78 -0.58 9.55
C TYR A 89 -5.00 -1.83 8.70
N ARG A 90 -5.89 -1.76 7.69
CA ARG A 90 -6.22 -2.92 6.85
C ARG A 90 -5.07 -3.33 5.93
N PHE A 91 -4.44 -2.36 5.27
CA PHE A 91 -3.25 -2.62 4.46
C PHE A 91 -2.05 -3.06 5.31
N GLY A 92 -1.88 -2.49 6.50
CA GLY A 92 -0.82 -2.89 7.43
C GLY A 92 -0.99 -4.32 7.96
N LEU A 93 -2.22 -4.71 8.32
CA LEU A 93 -2.51 -6.08 8.74
C LEU A 93 -2.21 -7.09 7.63
N PHE A 94 -2.62 -6.78 6.40
CA PHE A 94 -2.33 -7.63 5.26
C PHE A 94 -0.84 -7.71 4.95
N ALA A 95 -0.11 -6.59 4.93
CA ALA A 95 1.33 -6.59 4.71
C ALA A 95 2.07 -7.44 5.76
N ALA A 96 1.69 -7.33 7.04
CA ALA A 96 2.27 -8.14 8.10
C ALA A 96 1.95 -9.64 7.95
N ALA A 97 0.69 -9.98 7.64
CA ALA A 97 0.28 -11.36 7.42
C ALA A 97 0.96 -11.98 6.20
N PHE A 98 1.06 -11.22 5.10
CA PHE A 98 1.71 -11.65 3.88
C PHE A 98 3.22 -11.84 4.07
N LEU A 99 3.88 -11.00 4.86
CA LEU A 99 5.30 -11.17 5.20
C LEU A 99 5.55 -12.49 5.93
N VAL A 100 4.73 -12.81 6.93
CA VAL A 100 4.83 -14.09 7.66
C VAL A 100 4.57 -15.26 6.70
N TYR A 101 3.52 -15.18 5.88
CA TYR A 101 3.21 -16.18 4.87
C TYR A 101 4.38 -16.39 3.89
N SER A 102 4.96 -15.30 3.37
CA SER A 102 6.02 -15.34 2.37
C SER A 102 7.30 -16.00 2.90
N ILE A 103 7.66 -15.73 4.16
CA ILE A 103 8.78 -16.42 4.82
C ILE A 103 8.53 -17.93 4.86
N ILE A 104 7.33 -18.35 5.28
CA ILE A 104 6.96 -19.78 5.33
C ILE A 104 6.96 -20.40 3.93
N SER A 105 6.41 -19.70 2.94
CA SER A 105 6.35 -20.11 1.55
C SER A 105 7.74 -20.45 0.99
N VAL A 106 8.72 -19.56 1.23
CA VAL A 106 10.12 -19.79 0.83
C VAL A 106 10.71 -21.03 1.50
N PHE A 107 10.51 -21.22 2.81
CA PHE A 107 11.04 -22.38 3.54
C PHE A 107 10.42 -23.72 3.10
N VAL A 108 9.14 -23.72 2.74
CA VAL A 108 8.41 -24.93 2.34
C VAL A 108 8.54 -25.21 0.83
N GLY A 109 9.05 -24.23 0.06
CA GLY A 109 9.20 -24.36 -1.39
C GLY A 109 7.85 -24.31 -2.12
N ILE A 110 6.92 -23.47 -1.66
CA ILE A 110 5.69 -23.20 -2.40
C ILE A 110 6.04 -22.53 -3.74
N PRO A 111 5.41 -22.90 -4.87
CA PRO A 111 5.73 -22.28 -6.15
C PRO A 111 5.43 -20.77 -6.17
N PHE A 112 6.36 -19.97 -6.69
CA PHE A 112 6.22 -18.50 -6.79
C PHE A 112 4.90 -18.03 -7.42
N GLY A 113 4.33 -18.78 -8.36
CA GLY A 113 3.05 -18.43 -8.99
C GLY A 113 1.86 -18.41 -8.00
N VAL A 114 1.94 -19.25 -6.96
CA VAL A 114 0.96 -19.27 -5.86
C VAL A 114 1.11 -18.01 -5.01
N ASP A 115 2.34 -17.59 -4.71
CA ASP A 115 2.61 -16.38 -3.93
C ASP A 115 2.09 -15.13 -4.62
N ILE A 116 2.39 -14.97 -5.92
CA ILE A 116 1.89 -13.85 -6.74
C ILE A 116 0.36 -13.80 -6.70
N THR A 117 -0.28 -14.98 -6.81
CA THR A 117 -1.75 -15.08 -6.79
C THR A 117 -2.30 -14.62 -5.44
N ILE A 118 -1.73 -15.10 -4.33
CA ILE A 118 -2.16 -14.74 -2.98
C ILE A 118 -1.92 -13.25 -2.71
N ALA A 119 -0.77 -12.71 -3.09
CA ALA A 119 -0.46 -11.29 -2.97
C ALA A 119 -1.49 -10.44 -3.73
N SER A 120 -1.72 -10.76 -5.00
CA SER A 120 -2.63 -10.02 -5.88
C SER A 120 -4.08 -10.06 -5.37
N VAL A 121 -4.60 -11.26 -5.08
CA VAL A 121 -5.96 -11.42 -4.56
C VAL A 121 -6.12 -10.75 -3.21
N GLY A 122 -5.12 -10.88 -2.32
CA GLY A 122 -5.14 -10.25 -1.00
C GLY A 122 -5.18 -8.72 -1.06
N ILE A 123 -4.35 -8.10 -1.92
CA ILE A 123 -4.38 -6.65 -2.15
C ILE A 123 -5.76 -6.21 -2.64
N ILE A 124 -6.33 -6.90 -3.63
CA ILE A 124 -7.66 -6.58 -4.17
C ILE A 124 -8.73 -6.72 -3.09
N ALA A 125 -8.70 -7.81 -2.32
CA ALA A 125 -9.66 -8.04 -1.24
C ALA A 125 -9.60 -6.94 -0.16
N VAL A 126 -8.39 -6.53 0.23
CA VAL A 126 -8.18 -5.42 1.18
C VAL A 126 -8.72 -4.11 0.59
N ALA A 127 -8.40 -3.80 -0.66
CA ALA A 127 -8.91 -2.61 -1.34
C ALA A 127 -10.45 -2.59 -1.39
N ILE A 128 -11.08 -3.69 -1.81
CA ILE A 128 -12.55 -3.81 -1.83
C ILE A 128 -13.12 -3.62 -0.42
N SER A 129 -12.48 -4.20 0.60
CA SER A 129 -12.94 -4.06 1.97
C SER A 129 -13.03 -2.57 2.37
N THR A 130 -12.10 -1.73 1.90
CA THR A 130 -12.03 -0.31 2.27
C THR A 130 -13.09 0.58 1.63
N VAL A 131 -13.75 0.13 0.56
CA VAL A 131 -14.74 0.94 -0.20
C VAL A 131 -15.90 1.45 0.67
N ASN A 132 -16.31 0.68 1.68
CA ASN A 132 -17.43 1.04 2.55
C ASN A 132 -17.02 1.92 3.75
N ILE A 133 -15.73 2.24 3.90
CA ILE A 133 -15.27 3.18 4.93
C ILE A 133 -15.72 4.57 4.48
N LYS A 134 -16.50 5.25 5.32
CA LYS A 134 -16.97 6.60 5.04
C LYS A 134 -16.06 7.62 5.71
N LEU A 135 -15.77 8.70 4.99
CA LEU A 135 -15.15 9.88 5.57
C LEU A 135 -16.05 10.43 6.67
#